data_AF-A0A2N7QUU3-F1
#
_entry.id   AF-A0A2N7QUU3-F1
#
_cell.length_a   1.000
_cell.length_b   1.000
_cell.length_c   1.000
_cell.angle_alpha   90.00
_cell.angle_beta   90.00
_cell.angle_gamma   90.00
#
_symmetry.space_group_name_H-M   'P 1'
#
loop_
_entity.id
_entity.type
_entity.pdbx_description
1 polymer ?
#
loop_
_entity_poly.entity_id
_entity_poly.type
_entity_poly.pdbx_seq_one_letter_code
_entity_poly.pdbx_strand_id
1 'polypeptide(L)' 'MSKFHRRNHEQIQLNRLVVQLPRLQQEFPDPADFWSAFAGLADLIVDAAGPDDHDWVACQINAMLEARGLLVH' A
#
# COMPACT_ATOMS: atom_id res chain seq x y z
N MET A 1 11.10 -1.58 19.64
CA MET A 1 11.27 -2.33 18.38
C MET A 1 12.36 -1.68 17.55
N SER A 2 13.38 -2.44 17.13
CA SER A 2 14.43 -1.93 16.24
C SER A 2 13.86 -1.62 14.86
N LYS A 3 14.36 -0.57 14.20
CA LYS A 3 13.91 -0.09 12.86
C LYS A 3 13.76 -1.20 11.81
N PHE A 4 14.66 -2.18 11.81
CA PHE A 4 14.60 -3.36 10.94
C PHE A 4 13.35 -4.24 11.13
N HIS A 5 12.86 -4.41 12.35
CA HIS A 5 11.67 -5.22 12.61
C HIS A 5 10.38 -4.51 12.17
N ARG A 6 10.38 -3.17 12.24
CA ARG A 6 9.27 -2.33 11.79
C ARG A 6 9.12 -2.38 10.27
N ARG A 7 10.22 -2.20 9.55
CA ARG A 7 10.28 -2.34 8.08
C ARG A 7 9.86 -3.71 7.58
N ASN A 8 10.24 -4.76 8.30
CA ASN A 8 9.79 -6.10 7.95
C ASN A 8 8.26 -6.25 8.14
N HIS A 9 7.72 -5.70 9.22
CA HIS A 9 6.26 -5.69 9.43
C HIS A 9 5.52 -4.89 8.35
N GLU A 10 5.99 -3.68 8.03
CA GLU A 10 5.42 -2.82 6.99
C GLU A 10 5.48 -3.51 5.61
N GLN A 11 6.62 -4.14 5.28
CA GLN A 11 6.77 -4.92 4.03
C GLN A 11 5.78 -6.09 3.94
N ILE A 12 5.50 -6.78 5.05
CA ILE A 12 4.51 -7.85 5.08
C ILE A 12 3.11 -7.29 4.80
N GLN A 13 2.75 -6.14 5.37
CA GLN A 13 1.44 -5.52 5.10
C GLN A 13 1.33 -5.03 3.65
N LEU A 14 2.39 -4.44 3.10
CA LEU A 14 2.45 -4.05 1.69
C LEU A 14 2.27 -5.26 0.76
N ASN A 15 2.95 -6.39 1.04
CA ASN A 15 2.77 -7.61 0.25
C ASN A 15 1.34 -8.16 0.33
N ARG A 16 0.65 -8.00 1.46
CA ARG A 16 -0.77 -8.37 1.59
C ARG A 16 -1.65 -7.47 0.74
N LEU A 17 -1.40 -6.15 0.76
CA LEU A 17 -2.11 -5.18 -0.08
C LEU A 17 -1.95 -5.52 -1.57
N VAL A 18 -0.74 -5.85 -2.01
CA VAL A 18 -0.44 -6.34 -3.37
C VAL A 18 -1.33 -7.55 -3.72
N VAL A 19 -1.43 -8.54 -2.85
CA VAL A 19 -2.25 -9.74 -3.09
C VAL A 19 -3.75 -9.43 -3.11
N GLN A 20 -4.20 -8.43 -2.35
CA GLN A 20 -5.61 -8.03 -2.28
C GLN A 20 -6.06 -7.18 -3.47
N LEU A 21 -5.15 -6.47 -4.13
CA LEU A 21 -5.48 -5.55 -5.23
C LEU A 21 -6.40 -6.14 -6.33
N PRO A 22 -6.16 -7.36 -6.87
CA PRO A 22 -7.04 -7.92 -7.90
C PRO A 22 -8.46 -8.16 -7.41
N ARG A 23 -8.61 -8.57 -6.14
CA ARG A 23 -9.92 -8.72 -5.51
C ARG A 23 -10.58 -7.36 -5.31
N LEU A 24 -9.81 -6.36 -4.88
CA LEU A 24 -10.28 -4.99 -4.69
C LEU A 24 -10.82 -4.41 -6.01
N GLN A 25 -10.14 -4.67 -7.13
CA GLN A 25 -10.59 -4.27 -8.48
C GLN A 25 -11.88 -4.99 -8.93
N GLN A 26 -12.11 -6.22 -8.47
CA GLN A 26 -13.35 -6.94 -8.76
C GLN A 26 -14.51 -6.47 -7.88
N GLU A 27 -14.23 -6.15 -6.61
CA GLU A 27 -15.21 -5.68 -5.63
C GLU A 27 -15.62 -4.22 -5.89
N PHE A 28 -14.68 -3.40 -6.34
CA PHE A 28 -14.87 -2.00 -6.70
C PHE A 28 -14.43 -1.77 -8.16
N PRO A 29 -15.31 -2.02 -9.14
CA PRO A 29 -15.00 -1.79 -10.55
C PRO A 29 -14.99 -0.30 -10.91
N ASP A 30 -15.67 0.54 -10.12
CA ASP A 30 -15.60 1.99 -10.27
C ASP A 30 -14.25 2.51 -9.74
N PRO A 31 -13.50 3.30 -10.52
CA PRO A 31 -12.21 3.82 -10.10
C PRO A 31 -12.26 4.65 -8.81
N ALA A 32 -13.31 5.45 -8.58
CA ALA A 32 -13.39 6.29 -7.40
C ALA A 32 -13.62 5.46 -6.13
N ASP A 33 -14.46 4.43 -6.22
CA ASP A 33 -14.67 3.48 -5.12
C ASP A 33 -13.43 2.63 -4.87
N PHE A 34 -12.75 2.17 -5.93
CA PHE A 34 -11.49 1.43 -5.83
C PHE A 34 -10.41 2.25 -5.12
N TRP A 35 -10.16 3.48 -5.56
CA TRP A 35 -9.13 4.33 -4.96
C TRP A 35 -9.47 4.71 -3.52
N SER A 36 -10.75 4.90 -3.19
CA SER A 36 -11.19 5.15 -1.81
C SER A 36 -10.93 3.93 -0.91
N ALA A 37 -11.26 2.72 -1.38
CA ALA A 37 -11.00 1.50 -0.62
C ALA A 37 -9.50 1.21 -0.49
N PHE A 38 -8.72 1.46 -1.55
CA PHE A 38 -7.27 1.31 -1.55
C PHE A 38 -6.61 2.30 -0.59
N ALA A 39 -7.00 3.57 -0.61
CA ALA A 39 -6.48 4.60 0.28
C ALA A 39 -6.70 4.22 1.75
N GLY A 40 -7.88 3.72 2.10
CA GLY A 40 -8.15 3.26 3.46
C GLY A 40 -7.23 2.12 3.91
N LEU A 41 -6.85 1.20 3.02
CA LEU A 41 -5.90 0.14 3.33
C LEU A 41 -4.45 0.65 3.40
N ALA A 42 -4.07 1.58 2.53
CA ALA A 42 -2.76 2.21 2.50
C ALA A 42 -2.51 3.06 3.76
N ASP A 43 -3.50 3.84 4.18
CA ASP A 43 -3.44 4.69 5.38
C ASP A 43 -3.19 3.85 6.63
N LEU A 44 -3.80 2.67 6.77
CA LEU A 44 -3.52 1.76 7.89
C LEU A 44 -2.07 1.28 7.93
N ILE A 45 -1.41 1.16 6.78
CA ILE A 45 0.00 0.77 6.70
C ILE A 45 0.89 1.96 7.06
N VAL A 46 0.54 3.17 6.60
CA VAL A 46 1.26 4.40 6.92
C VAL A 46 1.11 4.78 8.40
N ASP A 47 -0.08 4.64 8.98
CA ASP A 47 -0.35 4.88 10.40
C ASP A 47 0.36 3.87 11.30
N ALA A 48 0.46 2.61 10.85
CA ALA A 48 1.24 1.59 11.55
C ALA A 48 2.76 1.84 11.41
N ALA A 49 3.17 2.56 10.36
CA ALA A 49 4.54 2.98 10.17
C ALA A 49 4.89 4.17 11.08
N GLY A 50 6.13 4.18 11.57
CA GLY A 50 6.62 5.36 12.28
C GLY A 50 6.85 6.53 11.32
N PRO A 51 6.83 7.79 11.80
CA PRO A 51 7.04 8.96 10.96
C PRO A 51 8.36 8.92 10.16
N ASP A 52 9.41 8.29 10.69
CA ASP A 52 10.70 8.09 9.99
C ASP A 52 10.64 7.12 8.79
N ASP A 53 9.57 6.35 8.64
CA ASP A 53 9.39 5.33 7.61
C ASP A 53 8.23 5.65 6.65
N HIS A 54 7.51 6.78 6.86
CA HIS A 54 6.41 7.23 5.99
C HIS A 54 6.83 7.41 4.54
N ASP A 55 7.94 8.12 4.29
CA ASP A 55 8.50 8.27 2.94
C ASP A 55 8.85 6.92 2.30
N TRP A 56 9.40 6.00 3.10
CA TRP A 56 9.77 4.68 2.60
C TRP A 56 8.53 3.86 2.22
N VAL A 57 7.49 3.85 3.05
CA VAL A 57 6.21 3.18 2.76
C VAL A 57 5.56 3.79 1.52
N ALA A 58 5.55 5.12 1.38
CA ALA A 58 5.02 5.80 0.21
C ALA A 58 5.77 5.39 -1.08
N CYS A 59 7.10 5.31 -1.06
CA CYS A 59 7.88 4.80 -2.18
C CYS A 59 7.53 3.36 -2.54
N GLN A 60 7.33 2.47 -1.55
CA GLN A 60 6.93 1.09 -1.82
C GLN A 60 5.53 0.99 -2.44
N ILE A 61 4.59 1.82 -1.97
CA ILE A 61 3.25 1.90 -2.53
C ILE A 61 3.30 2.37 -3.99
N ASN A 62 4.08 3.41 -4.28
CA ASN A 62 4.25 3.91 -5.65
C ASN A 62 4.83 2.81 -6.57
N ALA A 63 5.92 2.17 -6.14
CA ALA A 63 6.56 1.10 -6.90
C ALA A 63 5.62 -0.08 -7.17
N MET A 64 4.78 -0.45 -6.19
CA MET A 64 3.74 -1.47 -6.37
C MET A 64 2.72 -1.08 -7.45
N LEU A 65 2.25 0.17 -7.44
CA LEU A 65 1.25 0.66 -8.38
C LEU A 65 1.83 0.78 -9.79
N GLU A 66 3.06 1.29 -9.92
CA GLU A 66 3.80 1.36 -11.18
C GLU A 66 4.02 -0.04 -11.78
N ALA A 67 4.45 -1.01 -10.97
CA ALA A 67 4.66 -2.40 -11.41
C ALA A 67 3.38 -3.07 -11.96
N ARG A 68 2.21 -2.52 -11.63
CA ARG A 68 0.89 -2.96 -12.08
C ARG A 68 0.29 -2.09 -13.18
N GLY A 69 0.99 -1.03 -13.59
CA GLY A 69 0.50 -0.06 -14.56
C GLY A 69 -0.66 0.82 -14.07
N LEU A 70 -0.85 0.91 -12.74
CA LEU A 70 -1.89 1.74 -12.12
C LEU A 70 -1.45 3.18 -11.89
N LEU A 71 -0.15 3.43 -11.98
CA LEU A 71 0.45 4.76 -11.90
C LEU A 71 1.23 4.96 -13.19
N VAL A 72 0.89 6.03 -13.92
CA VAL A 72 1.59 6.45 -15.14
C VAL A 72 2.10 7.86 -14.85
N HIS A 73 3.41 8.04 -14.96
CA HIS A 73 4.07 9.33 -14.77
C HIS A 73 3.68 10.35 -15.85
#